data_AF-A0A358QLP6-F1
#
_entry.id   AF-A0A358QLP6-F1
#
_cell.length_a   1.000
_cell.length_b   1.000
_cell.length_c   1.000
_cell.angle_alpha   90.00
_cell.angle_beta   90.00
_cell.angle_gamma   90.00
#
_symmetry.space_group_name_H-M   'P 1'
#
loop_
_entity.id
_entity.type
_entity.pdbx_description
1 polymer ?
#
loop_
_entity_poly.entity_id
_entity_poly.type
_entity_poly.pdbx_seq_one_letter_code
_entity_poly.pdbx_strand_id
1 'polypeptide(L)'
;LYALAVDGLLPESFAVIGAGRHPIGDEQFRAAMRDAVSRFARLRLDEATWDRFAAGIRYAQYSDADGGLAAVREALERVDRERGTAGNRIY
;
A
#
# COMPACT_ATOMS: atom_id res chain seq x y z
N LEU A 1 1.93 9.20 6.25
CA LEU A 1 1.19 8.73 5.06
C LEU A 1 -0.33 8.88 5.22
N TYR A 2 -0.98 8.30 6.21
CA TYR A 2 -2.45 8.43 6.34
C TYR A 2 -2.94 9.87 6.58
N ALA A 3 -2.20 10.67 7.36
CA ALA A 3 -2.53 12.10 7.53
C ALA A 3 -2.54 12.87 6.19
N LEU A 4 -1.68 12.50 5.23
CA LEU A 4 -1.64 13.11 3.89
C LEU A 4 -2.81 12.64 3.00
N ALA A 5 -3.28 11.40 3.22
CA ALA A 5 -4.49 10.88 2.55
C ALA A 5 -5.73 11.68 2.97
N VAL A 6 -5.82 12.02 4.26
CA VAL A 6 -6.94 12.77 4.83
C VAL A 6 -6.95 14.23 4.38
N ASP A 7 -5.79 14.85 4.19
CA ASP A 7 -5.67 16.20 3.63
C ASP A 7 -5.96 16.29 2.12
N GLY A 8 -6.34 15.18 1.46
CA GLY A 8 -6.63 15.16 0.02
C GLY A 8 -5.39 15.39 -0.87
N LEU A 9 -4.19 15.31 -0.28
CA LEU A 9 -2.91 15.50 -0.97
C LEU A 9 -2.42 14.23 -1.67
N LEU A 10 -3.10 13.10 -1.49
CA LEU A 10 -2.79 11.88 -2.22
C LEU A 10 -3.59 11.84 -3.53
N PRO A 11 -2.92 11.79 -4.69
CA PRO A 11 -3.61 11.61 -5.96
C PRO A 11 -4.34 10.26 -5.99
N GLU A 12 -5.43 10.15 -6.75
CA GLU A 12 -6.18 8.89 -6.91
C GLU A 12 -5.31 7.73 -7.42
N SER A 13 -4.20 8.05 -8.10
CA SER A 13 -3.21 7.09 -8.58
C SER A 13 -2.28 6.55 -7.48
N PHE A 14 -2.34 7.07 -6.26
CA PHE A 14 -1.44 6.65 -5.18
C PHE A 14 -1.66 5.18 -4.80
N ALA A 15 -0.58 4.46 -4.58
CA ALA A 15 -0.60 3.06 -4.14
C ALA A 15 0.52 2.81 -3.13
N VAL A 16 0.27 1.86 -2.24
CA VAL A 16 1.21 1.46 -1.20
C VAL A 16 1.49 -0.02 -1.36
N ILE A 17 2.75 -0.36 -1.59
CA ILE A 17 3.20 -1.74 -1.67
C ILE A 17 4.01 -2.03 -0.41
N GLY A 18 3.44 -2.86 0.46
CA GLY A 18 4.18 -3.45 1.58
C GLY A 18 5.08 -4.56 1.07
N ALA A 19 6.37 -4.48 1.34
CA ALA A 19 7.31 -5.58 1.08
C ALA A 19 7.74 -6.19 2.42
N GLY A 20 7.57 -7.50 2.59
CA GLY A 20 7.97 -8.18 3.81
C GLY A 20 8.33 -9.65 3.57
N ARG A 21 8.98 -10.27 4.56
CA ARG A 21 9.38 -11.69 4.49
C ARG A 21 8.24 -12.65 4.82
N HIS A 22 7.24 -12.17 5.57
CA HIS A 22 6.13 -13.00 6.05
C HIS A 22 5.03 -13.14 4.99
N PRO A 23 4.45 -14.33 4.77
CA PRO A 23 3.35 -14.52 3.82
C PRO A 23 1.99 -14.16 4.45
N ILE A 24 1.79 -12.89 4.79
CA ILE A 24 0.54 -12.42 5.41
C ILE A 24 -0.55 -12.09 4.37
N GLY A 25 -0.16 -11.74 3.14
CA GLY A 25 -1.08 -11.40 2.05
C GLY A 25 -1.76 -10.03 2.20
N ASP A 26 -2.50 -9.63 1.17
CA ASP A 26 -3.07 -8.28 1.04
C ASP A 26 -4.07 -7.94 2.14
N GLU A 27 -4.99 -8.86 2.48
CA GLU A 27 -6.04 -8.60 3.48
C GLU A 27 -5.47 -8.40 4.88
N GLN A 28 -4.54 -9.25 5.32
CA GLN A 28 -3.92 -9.10 6.64
C GLN A 28 -3.08 -7.83 6.71
N PHE A 29 -2.40 -7.49 5.62
CA PHE A 29 -1.63 -6.24 5.55
C PHE A 29 -2.55 -5.01 5.62
N ARG A 30 -3.70 -5.03 4.93
CA ARG A 30 -4.73 -3.97 5.04
C ARG A 30 -5.28 -3.86 6.45
N ALA A 31 -5.58 -4.97 7.11
CA ALA A 31 -6.06 -4.98 8.49
C ALA A 31 -5.01 -4.39 9.46
N ALA A 32 -3.75 -4.79 9.33
CA ALA A 32 -2.65 -4.24 10.13
C ALA A 32 -2.46 -2.73 9.89
N MET A 33 -2.56 -2.28 8.63
CA MET A 33 -2.54 -0.84 8.32
C MET A 33 -3.75 -0.12 8.90
N ARG A 34 -4.96 -0.71 8.87
CA ARG A 34 -6.17 -0.09 9.45
C ARG A 34 -5.98 0.13 10.95
N ASP A 35 -5.47 -0.88 11.65
CA ASP A 35 -5.19 -0.79 13.08
C ASP A 35 -4.12 0.27 13.38
N ALA A 36 -3.00 0.24 12.64
CA ALA A 36 -1.94 1.24 12.78
C ALA A 36 -2.47 2.65 12.55
N VAL A 37 -3.26 2.85 11.50
CA VAL A 37 -3.89 4.13 11.23
C VAL A 37 -4.85 4.53 12.35
N SER A 38 -5.72 3.62 12.81
CA SER A 38 -6.64 3.91 13.91
C SER A 38 -5.92 4.29 15.21
N ARG A 39 -4.70 3.76 15.42
CA ARG A 39 -3.89 4.01 16.63
C ARG A 39 -3.00 5.24 16.53
N PHE A 40 -2.48 5.56 15.35
CA PHE A 40 -1.49 6.63 15.15
C PHE A 40 -2.08 7.86 14.45
N ALA A 41 -3.20 7.76 13.75
CA ALA A 41 -3.87 8.91 13.16
C ALA A 41 -4.56 9.71 14.26
N ARG A 42 -4.25 11.01 14.31
CA ARG A 42 -4.96 11.98 15.16
C ARG A 42 -6.36 12.33 14.64
N LEU A 43 -6.67 11.94 13.40
CA LEU A 43 -7.95 12.17 12.72
C LEU A 43 -8.82 10.92 12.78
N ARG A 44 -10.15 11.12 12.83
CA ARG A 44 -11.11 10.02 12.71
C ARG A 44 -10.95 9.34 11.36
N LEU A 45 -10.89 8.00 11.39
CA LEU A 45 -10.85 7.18 10.19
C LEU A 45 -12.20 7.32 9.47
N ASP A 46 -12.18 7.92 8.28
CA ASP A 46 -13.33 7.95 7.38
C ASP A 46 -13.33 6.69 6.52
N GLU A 47 -14.45 5.97 6.51
CA GLU A 47 -14.54 4.65 5.90
C GLU A 47 -14.47 4.73 4.36
N ALA A 48 -15.08 5.76 3.77
CA ALA A 48 -15.01 5.99 2.32
C ALA A 48 -13.58 6.30 1.87
N THR A 49 -12.85 7.12 2.65
CA THR A 49 -11.44 7.41 2.40
C THR A 49 -10.55 6.19 2.64
N TRP A 50 -10.84 5.40 3.67
CA TRP A 50 -10.14 4.14 3.94
C TRP A 50 -10.30 3.15 2.79
N ASP A 51 -11.50 2.93 2.27
CA ASP A 51 -11.75 1.97 1.19
C ASP A 51 -11.00 2.34 -0.10
N ARG A 52 -10.98 3.63 -0.46
CA ARG A 52 -10.16 4.12 -1.60
C ARG A 52 -8.67 3.88 -1.39
N PHE A 53 -8.18 4.13 -0.17
CA PHE A 53 -6.78 3.92 0.19
C PHE A 53 -6.44 2.42 0.18
N ALA A 54 -7.27 1.59 0.80
CA ALA A 54 -7.11 0.13 0.87
C ALA A 54 -7.14 -0.53 -0.50
N ALA A 55 -7.93 -0.01 -1.44
CA ALA A 55 -7.92 -0.49 -2.83
C ALA A 55 -6.54 -0.36 -3.50
N GLY A 56 -5.70 0.58 -3.05
CA GLY A 56 -4.34 0.81 -3.55
C GLY A 56 -3.24 0.12 -2.75
N ILE A 57 -3.62 -0.57 -1.67
CA ILE A 57 -2.70 -1.33 -0.84
C ILE A 57 -2.51 -2.72 -1.45
N ARG A 58 -1.25 -3.09 -1.64
CA ARG A 58 -0.79 -4.41 -2.06
C ARG A 58 0.33 -4.86 -1.13
N TYR A 59 0.49 -6.16 -0.99
CA TYR A 59 1.57 -6.77 -0.26
C TYR A 59 2.33 -7.73 -1.16
N ALA A 60 3.65 -7.59 -1.20
CA ALA A 60 4.53 -8.48 -1.92
C ALA A 60 5.50 -9.13 -0.94
N GLN A 61 5.50 -10.46 -0.92
CA GLN A 61 6.51 -11.19 -0.17
C GLN A 61 7.85 -11.08 -0.90
N TYR A 62 8.93 -10.82 -0.15
CA TYR A 62 10.28 -10.92 -0.68
C TYR A 62 11.14 -11.89 0.13
N SER A 63 12.18 -12.42 -0.51
CA SER A 63 13.21 -13.24 0.14
C SER A 63 14.61 -12.77 -0.24
N ASP A 64 15.61 -13.14 0.57
CA ASP A 64 17.02 -12.84 0.30
C ASP A 64 17.65 -13.83 -0.70
N ALA A 65 16.89 -14.80 -1.21
CA ALA A 65 17.35 -15.72 -2.25
C ALA A 65 17.36 -15.03 -3.63
N ASP A 66 18.14 -15.58 -4.57
CA ASP A 66 18.15 -15.10 -5.95
C ASP A 66 16.73 -15.11 -6.55
N GLY A 67 16.31 -13.97 -7.09
CA GLY A 67 14.94 -13.78 -7.59
C GLY A 67 13.88 -13.47 -6.53
N GLY A 68 14.25 -13.36 -5.26
CA GLY A 68 13.33 -13.10 -4.14
C GLY A 68 12.60 -11.76 -4.19
N LEU A 69 12.97 -10.84 -5.09
CA LEU A 69 12.29 -9.56 -5.33
C LEU A 69 11.30 -9.60 -6.51
N ALA A 70 11.16 -10.73 -7.21
CA ALA A 70 10.32 -10.83 -8.40
C ALA A 70 8.86 -10.44 -8.13
N ALA A 71 8.31 -10.89 -7.00
CA ALA A 71 6.93 -10.56 -6.60
C ALA A 71 6.74 -9.07 -6.31
N VAL A 72 7.75 -8.38 -5.76
CA VAL A 72 7.72 -6.94 -5.53
C VAL A 72 7.70 -6.19 -6.86
N ARG A 73 8.52 -6.63 -7.82
CA ARG A 73 8.55 -6.06 -9.17
C ARG A 73 7.19 -6.25 -9.88
N GLU A 74 6.61 -7.43 -9.82
CA GLU A 74 5.30 -7.72 -10.42
C GLU A 74 4.19 -6.85 -9.79
N ALA A 75 4.21 -6.70 -8.46
CA ALA A 75 3.26 -5.83 -7.76
C ALA A 75 3.39 -4.37 -8.19
N LEU A 76 4.62 -3.87 -8.33
CA LEU A 76 4.91 -2.52 -8.84
C LEU A 76 4.39 -2.33 -10.27
N GLU A 77 4.62 -3.28 -11.16
CA GLU A 77 4.16 -3.22 -12.56
C GLU A 77 2.63 -3.33 -12.68
N ARG A 78 1.99 -4.12 -11.82
CA ARG A 78 0.53 -4.22 -11.75
C ARG A 78 -0.08 -2.90 -11.30
N VAL A 79 0.45 -2.31 -10.23
CA VAL A 79 0.00 -1.00 -9.72
C VAL A 79 0.21 0.10 -10.77
N ASP A 80 1.34 0.10 -11.47
CA ASP A 80 1.63 1.11 -12.48
C ASP A 80 0.65 1.04 -13.66
N ARG A 81 0.25 -0.18 -14.07
CA ARG A 81 -0.80 -0.39 -15.08
C ARG A 81 -2.21 -0.02 -14.59
N GLU A 82 -2.56 -0.43 -13.37
CA GLU A 82 -3.91 -0.24 -12.82
C GLU A 82 -4.18 1.22 -12.46
N ARG A 83 -3.16 1.97 -12.04
CA ARG A 83 -3.32 3.32 -11.49
C ARG A 83 -2.57 4.41 -12.23
N GLY A 84 -1.74 4.07 -13.22
CA GLY A 84 -1.00 5.06 -14.00
C GLY A 84 -0.02 5.86 -13.14
N THR A 85 0.74 5.18 -12.27
CA THR A 85 1.69 5.85 -11.36
C THR A 85 2.87 6.51 -12.10
N ALA A 86 3.02 6.24 -13.41
CA ALA A 86 4.04 6.79 -14.30
C ALA A 86 5.47 6.63 -13.75
N GLY A 87 5.72 5.56 -13.00
CA GLY A 87 7.02 5.31 -12.40
C GLY A 87 7.40 6.20 -11.21
N ASN A 88 6.50 7.03 -10.67
CA ASN A 88 6.75 7.78 -9.44
C ASN A 88 6.78 6.84 -8.22
N ARG A 89 8.00 6.45 -7.83
CA ARG A 89 8.25 5.49 -6.75
C ARG A 89 9.15 6.13 -5.69
N ILE A 90 8.74 6.04 -4.43
CA ILE A 90 9.54 6.41 -3.26
C ILE A 90 9.82 5.11 -2.51
N TYR A 91 11.10 4.81 -2.27
CA TYR A 91 11.56 3.65 -1.49
C TYR A 91 11.94 4.06 -0.07
#